data_AF-A0AAU8FDB8-F1
#
_entry.id   AF-A0AAU8FDB8-F1
#
_cell.length_a   1.000
_cell.length_b   1.000
_cell.length_c   1.000
_cell.angle_alpha   90.00
_cell.angle_beta   90.00
_cell.angle_gamma   90.00
#
_symmetry.space_group_name_H-M   'P 1'
#
loop_
_entity.id
_entity.type
_entity.pdbx_description
1 polymer ?
#
loop_
_entity_poly.entity_id
_entity_poly.type
_entity_poly.pdbx_seq_one_letter_code
_entity_poly.pdbx_strand_id
1 'polypeptide(L)'
;MPNTPNFKQELANGKNKSIFYGDNKIAQELLDKFAGKGTTVTKNKERVDFGKTIGKYYDRDTGEYLETTRGMIHYGKDGAHIVPSEPLKK
;
A
#
# COMPACT_ATOMS: atom_id res chain seq x y z
N MET A 1 18.80 10.81 -17.37
CA MET A 1 18.92 9.73 -16.37
C MET A 1 17.51 9.30 -15.98
N PRO A 2 17.11 8.04 -16.20
CA PRO A 2 16.77 7.18 -15.06
C PRO A 2 17.13 5.72 -15.35
N ASN A 3 18.37 5.36 -15.00
CA ASN A 3 18.87 3.99 -15.08
C ASN A 3 19.21 3.56 -13.65
N THR A 4 18.18 3.38 -12.81
CA THR A 4 18.34 2.74 -11.51
C THR A 4 18.23 1.22 -11.72
N PRO A 5 19.32 0.43 -11.56
CA PRO A 5 19.33 -1.01 -11.81
C PRO A 5 18.40 -1.83 -10.91
N ASN A 6 17.84 -1.20 -9.87
CA ASN A 6 17.15 -1.87 -8.78
C ASN A 6 15.71 -2.32 -9.12
N PHE A 7 15.05 -1.69 -10.11
CA PHE A 7 13.65 -2.01 -10.41
C PHE A 7 13.48 -3.34 -11.16
N LYS A 8 14.40 -3.67 -12.07
CA LYS A 8 14.37 -4.95 -12.81
C LYS A 8 14.80 -6.14 -11.95
N GLN A 9 15.62 -5.92 -10.92
CA GLN A 9 16.06 -6.97 -9.99
C GLN A 9 14.97 -7.41 -9.00
N GLU A 10 14.06 -6.51 -8.59
CA GLU A 10 12.94 -6.87 -7.73
C GLU A 10 11.87 -7.71 -8.43
N LEU A 11 11.64 -7.48 -9.74
CA LEU A 11 10.71 -8.26 -10.55
C LEU A 11 11.21 -9.70 -10.80
N ALA A 12 12.52 -9.88 -11.00
CA ALA A 12 13.15 -11.18 -11.22
C ALA A 12 13.22 -12.06 -9.95
N ASN A 13 13.05 -11.47 -8.75
CA ASN A 13 13.09 -12.17 -7.47
C ASN A 13 11.73 -12.75 -7.02
N GLY A 14 10.71 -12.79 -7.89
CA GLY A 14 9.41 -13.42 -7.57
C GLY A 14 8.60 -12.68 -6.49
N LYS A 15 8.96 -11.43 -6.16
CA LYS A 15 8.23 -10.59 -5.21
C LYS A 15 7.31 -9.67 -5.98
N ASN A 16 6.21 -10.20 -6.49
CA ASN A 16 5.12 -9.39 -7.02
C ASN A 16 4.52 -8.59 -5.85
N LYS A 17 5.01 -7.35 -5.68
CA LYS A 17 4.64 -6.44 -4.60
C LYS A 17 3.53 -5.53 -5.07
N SER A 18 2.64 -5.16 -4.15
CA SER A 18 1.65 -4.12 -4.41
C SER A 18 2.34 -2.79 -4.69
N ILE A 19 1.78 -2.01 -5.62
CA ILE A 19 2.33 -0.74 -6.08
C ILE A 19 1.55 0.39 -5.42
N PHE A 20 2.22 1.24 -4.65
CA PHE A 20 1.62 2.46 -4.11
C PHE A 20 1.89 3.63 -5.07
N TYR A 21 0.87 4.43 -5.39
CA TYR A 21 1.00 5.52 -6.35
C TYR A 21 1.45 6.84 -5.73
N GLY A 22 1.42 6.96 -4.40
CA GLY A 22 1.84 8.16 -3.71
C GLY A 22 3.35 8.24 -3.52
N ASP A 23 3.87 9.46 -3.43
CA ASP A 23 5.18 9.74 -2.85
C ASP A 23 5.08 9.83 -1.32
N ASN A 24 6.21 10.11 -0.65
CA ASN A 24 6.23 10.26 0.82
C ASN A 24 5.26 11.36 1.31
N LYS A 25 5.06 12.43 0.53
CA LYS A 25 4.15 13.50 0.88
C LYS A 25 2.70 13.03 0.85
N ILE A 26 2.29 12.35 -0.22
CA ILE A 26 0.95 11.76 -0.34
C ILE A 26 0.75 10.70 0.76
N ALA A 27 1.75 9.87 1.04
CA ALA A 27 1.68 8.91 2.12
C ALA A 27 1.44 9.59 3.47
N GLN A 28 2.18 10.66 3.78
CA GLN A 28 1.99 11.42 5.01
C GLN A 28 0.61 12.07 5.07
N GLU A 29 0.13 12.69 3.98
CA GLU A 29 -1.22 13.27 3.94
C GLU A 29 -2.32 12.24 4.15
N LEU A 30 -2.14 11.03 3.61
CA LEU A 30 -3.07 9.91 3.82
C LEU A 30 -3.06 9.44 5.28
N LEU A 31 -1.88 9.36 5.89
CA LEU A 31 -1.76 9.06 7.32
C LEU A 31 -2.44 10.15 8.15
N ASP A 32 -2.12 11.42 7.96
CA ASP A 32 -2.68 12.52 8.74
C ASP A 32 -4.21 12.60 8.63
N LYS A 33 -4.76 12.29 7.45
CA LYS A 33 -6.20 12.34 7.20
C LYS A 33 -6.96 11.10 7.66
N PHE A 34 -6.36 9.91 7.60
CA PHE A 34 -7.08 8.66 7.78
C PHE A 34 -6.54 7.73 8.88
N ALA A 35 -5.35 7.98 9.42
CA ALA A 35 -4.85 7.26 10.58
C ALA A 35 -5.85 7.42 11.75
N GLY A 36 -6.17 6.31 12.41
CA GLY A 36 -7.17 6.23 13.48
C GLY A 36 -8.63 6.25 13.02
N LYS A 37 -8.93 6.36 11.71
CA LYS A 37 -10.30 6.34 11.17
C LYS A 37 -10.70 4.98 10.58
N GLY A 38 -9.74 4.09 10.39
CA GLY A 38 -9.96 2.75 9.87
C GLY A 38 -10.30 1.73 10.96
N THR A 39 -10.23 0.47 10.56
CA THR A 39 -10.41 -0.66 11.45
C THR A 39 -9.07 -1.12 11.98
N THR A 40 -8.87 -1.02 13.29
CA THR A 40 -7.69 -1.59 13.95
C THR A 40 -7.70 -3.11 13.78
N VAL A 41 -6.70 -3.62 13.05
CA VAL A 41 -6.53 -5.07 12.85
C VAL A 41 -5.66 -5.65 13.95
N THR A 42 -4.63 -4.91 14.37
CA THR A 42 -3.78 -5.23 15.52
C THR A 42 -3.32 -3.94 16.18
N LYS A 43 -2.68 -4.02 17.35
CA LYS A 43 -2.15 -2.85 18.08
C LYS A 43 -1.33 -1.87 17.21
N ASN A 44 -0.62 -2.38 16.20
CA ASN A 44 0.24 -1.58 15.32
C ASN A 44 -0.19 -1.64 13.84
N LYS A 45 -1.38 -2.17 13.54
CA LYS A 45 -1.87 -2.25 12.16
C LYS A 45 -3.31 -1.82 12.06
N GLU A 46 -3.59 -0.97 11.09
CA GLU A 46 -4.91 -0.44 10.85
C GLU A 46 -5.25 -0.59 9.38
N ARG A 47 -6.45 -1.09 9.09
CA ARG A 47 -6.97 -1.18 7.73
C ARG A 47 -7.85 0.03 7.48
N VAL A 48 -7.47 0.83 6.51
CA VAL A 48 -8.13 2.08 6.15
C VAL A 48 -8.64 1.98 4.72
N ASP A 49 -9.86 2.47 4.49
CA ASP A 49 -10.32 2.83 3.15
C ASP A 49 -10.07 4.32 2.95
N PHE A 50 -9.18 4.64 2.01
CA PHE A 50 -8.80 6.02 1.73
C PHE A 50 -9.82 6.73 0.83
N GLY A 51 -10.85 6.03 0.35
CA GLY A 51 -11.91 6.58 -0.51
C GLY A 51 -11.44 7.01 -1.91
N LYS A 52 -10.16 6.81 -2.21
CA LYS A 52 -9.53 7.05 -3.52
C LYS A 52 -8.53 5.95 -3.81
N THR A 53 -8.27 5.67 -5.08
CA THR A 53 -7.26 4.69 -5.47
C THR A 53 -5.89 5.13 -4.93
N ILE A 54 -5.31 4.31 -4.06
CA ILE A 54 -3.98 4.56 -3.46
C ILE A 54 -2.87 3.79 -4.19
N GLY A 55 -3.25 2.79 -4.98
CA GLY A 55 -2.30 1.93 -5.63
C GLY A 55 -2.96 0.69 -6.24
N LYS A 56 -2.11 -0.25 -6.64
CA LYS A 56 -2.52 -1.59 -7.08
C LYS A 56 -2.11 -2.64 -6.06
N TYR A 57 -3.08 -3.45 -5.66
CA TYR A 57 -2.87 -4.71 -4.97
C TYR A 57 -2.51 -5.79 -5.99
N TYR A 58 -1.45 -6.56 -5.72
CA TYR A 58 -1.12 -7.73 -6.53
C TYR A 58 -1.86 -8.96 -5.98
N ASP A 59 -2.82 -9.45 -6.75
CA ASP A 59 -3.53 -10.69 -6.47
C ASP A 59 -2.66 -11.87 -6.89
N ARG A 60 -2.31 -12.73 -5.93
CA ARG A 60 -1.46 -13.91 -6.19
C ARG A 60 -2.25 -15.10 -6.71
N ASP A 61 -3.57 -15.10 -6.54
CA ASP A 61 -4.44 -16.17 -6.98
C ASP A 61 -4.74 -16.01 -8.48
N THR A 62 -4.97 -14.77 -8.94
CA THR A 62 -5.20 -14.46 -10.36
C THR A 62 -3.93 -14.05 -11.11
N GLY A 63 -2.92 -13.56 -10.38
CA GLY A 63 -1.70 -13.00 -10.95
C GLY A 63 -1.86 -11.58 -11.49
N GLU A 64 -2.96 -10.89 -11.16
CA GLU A 64 -3.31 -9.57 -11.68
C GLU A 64 -3.07 -8.44 -10.68
N TYR A 65 -2.91 -7.23 -11.21
CA TYR A 65 -2.83 -6.02 -10.41
C TYR A 65 -4.20 -5.33 -10.35
N LEU A 66 -4.85 -5.40 -9.20
CA LEU A 66 -6.15 -4.80 -8.94
C LEU A 66 -5.98 -3.43 -8.30
N GLU A 67 -6.66 -2.41 -8.83
CA GLU A 67 -6.69 -1.11 -8.16
C GLU A 67 -7.37 -1.21 -6.80
N THR A 68 -6.82 -0.55 -5.80
CA THR A 68 -7.36 -0.58 -4.45
C THR A 68 -7.40 0.81 -3.83
N THR A 69 -8.51 1.09 -3.16
CA THR A 69 -8.68 2.25 -2.29
C THR A 69 -8.32 1.92 -0.84
N ARG A 70 -8.18 0.62 -0.52
CA ARG A 70 -7.89 0.13 0.81
C ARG A 70 -6.40 -0.09 0.98
N GLY A 71 -5.88 0.32 2.12
CA GLY A 71 -4.53 -0.02 2.53
C GLY A 71 -4.44 -0.34 4.00
N MET A 72 -3.36 -1.01 4.35
CA MET A 72 -2.97 -1.27 5.72
C MET A 72 -1.91 -0.26 6.13
N ILE A 73 -2.19 0.52 7.15
CA ILE A 73 -1.22 1.35 7.83
C ILE A 73 -0.49 0.47 8.83
N HIS A 74 0.83 0.42 8.72
CA HIS A 74 1.70 -0.20 9.70
C HIS A 74 2.39 0.88 10.51
N TYR A 75 2.15 0.89 11.81
CA TYR A 75 2.80 1.78 12.76
C TYR A 75 4.09 1.14 13.27
N GLY A 76 5.22 1.83 13.08
CA GLY A 76 6.53 1.51 13.64
C GLY A 76 6.95 2.55 14.67
N LYS A 77 8.14 2.36 15.26
CA LYS A 77 8.73 3.35 16.18
C LYS A 77 9.12 4.65 15.47
N ASP A 78 9.62 4.53 14.24
CA ASP A 78 10.20 5.66 13.49
C ASP A 78 9.23 6.31 12.50
N GLY A 79 7.97 5.84 12.46
CA GLY A 79 6.95 6.34 11.55
C GLY A 79 5.97 5.25 11.14
N ALA A 80 5.11 5.58 10.17
CA ALA A 80 4.15 4.65 9.61
C ALA A 80 4.31 4.53 8.09
N HIS A 81 3.94 3.38 7.54
CA HIS A 81 3.90 3.15 6.09
C HIS A 81 2.56 2.55 5.67
N ILE A 82 2.12 2.91 4.47
CA ILE A 82 0.88 2.44 3.87
C ILE A 82 1.19 1.32 2.88
N VAL A 83 0.53 0.19 3.04
CA VAL A 83 0.60 -0.95 2.13
C VAL A 83 -0.75 -1.12 1.45
N PRO A 84 -0.87 -1.00 0.11
CA PRO A 84 -2.11 -1.31 -0.58
C PRO A 84 -2.57 -2.73 -0.26
N SER A 85 -3.84 -2.90 0.07
CA SER A 85 -4.43 -4.18 0.48
C SER A 85 -5.54 -4.61 -0.46
N GLU A 86 -5.97 -5.87 -0.36
CA GLU A 86 -7.08 -6.40 -1.15
C GLU A 86 -8.29 -5.44 -1.15
N PRO A 87 -8.82 -5.08 -2.34
CA PRO A 87 -10.01 -4.23 -2.44
C PRO A 87 -11.24 -4.96 -1.87
N LEU A 88 -12.27 -4.21 -1.48
CA LEU A 88 -13.57 -4.82 -1.17
C LEU A 88 -14.13 -5.46 -2.44
N LYS A 89 -14.22 -6.79 -2.45
CA LYS A 89 -15.04 -7.51 -3.43
C LYS A 89 -16.49 -7.07 -3.18
N LYS A 90 -17.08 -6.42 -4.18
CA LYS A 90 -18.50 -6.01 -4.16
C LYS A 90 -19.41 -7.23 -4.19
#